data_AF-A0AB32X1W3-F1
#
_entry.id   AF-A0AB32X1W3-F1
#
_cell.length_a   1.000
_cell.length_b   1.000
_cell.length_c   1.000
_cell.angle_alpha   90.00
_cell.angle_beta   90.00
_cell.angle_gamma   90.00
#
_symmetry.space_group_name_H-M   'P 1'
#
loop_
_entity.id
_entity.type
_entity.pdbx_description
1 polymer ?
#
loop_
_entity_poly.entity_id
_entity_poly.type
_entity_poly.pdbx_seq_one_letter_code
_entity_poly.pdbx_strand_id
1 'polypeptide(L)'
;MDPSPEVKLPQVTAEQILLESRKQQEAEIQAPKQKLTNSIELLEYHLLKFEDEISRESWNIGAWINYAKWRESLKDFMGARIVWHRAVKVNDQNCSLWLNYAKFEMKNKFFNHARDVWNRAVTVLPHVDVLWYKYIHMEEMLGNIGRARQIFERWMSWMPDQRVWLSYIDFELRCNEVVYARLIYERFIECHPKVGAWITYAKSEMRNGEIVRARNVYEQATEKLADEEDVEPLFIAFAEFEEQCKETERARRIYKSALDHIPKGRAENLYGKFVAFEKQYGDKEGIEDAIGGKNPLNYDGGAVSYEEYIDYVFPEEKQSMNLKILEAAFKWKKHRISSDED
;
A
#
# COMPACT_ATOMS: atom_id res chain seq x y z
N MET A 1 67.07 49.61 -4.21
CA MET A 1 66.04 48.57 -4.01
C MET A 1 64.74 49.30 -3.81
N ASP A 2 63.79 49.12 -4.71
CA ASP A 2 62.35 49.21 -4.43
C ASP A 2 61.67 48.30 -5.47
N PRO A 3 61.00 47.21 -5.08
CA PRO A 3 60.31 46.34 -6.02
C PRO A 3 58.97 46.96 -6.41
N SER A 4 58.71 47.00 -7.72
CA SER A 4 57.42 47.42 -8.28
C SER A 4 56.28 46.52 -7.76
N PRO A 5 55.08 47.08 -7.50
CA PRO A 5 53.96 46.30 -6.97
C PRO A 5 53.37 45.40 -8.06
N GLU A 6 53.37 44.08 -7.80
CA GLU A 6 52.64 43.10 -8.60
C GLU A 6 51.14 43.41 -8.57
N VAL A 7 50.59 43.77 -9.72
CA VAL A 7 49.14 43.90 -9.92
C VAL A 7 48.53 42.49 -9.95
N LYS A 8 48.02 42.03 -8.81
CA LYS A 8 47.22 40.80 -8.74
C LYS A 8 45.93 41.02 -9.54
N LEU A 9 45.81 40.36 -10.69
CA LEU A 9 44.57 40.30 -11.46
C LEU A 9 43.46 39.73 -10.55
N PRO A 10 42.26 40.35 -10.50
CA PRO A 10 41.17 39.86 -9.67
C PRO A 10 40.79 38.45 -10.10
N GLN A 11 40.76 37.53 -9.13
CA GLN A 11 40.43 36.13 -9.34
C GLN A 11 38.94 36.04 -9.72
N VAL A 12 38.65 35.78 -10.99
CA VAL A 12 37.28 35.66 -11.49
C VAL A 12 36.60 34.49 -10.79
N THR A 13 35.55 34.77 -10.00
CA THR A 13 34.82 33.74 -9.24
C THR A 13 33.82 33.02 -10.14
N ALA A 14 33.53 31.75 -9.86
CA ALA A 14 32.58 30.95 -10.64
C ALA A 14 31.20 31.63 -10.75
N GLU A 15 30.79 32.38 -9.73
CA GLU A 15 29.57 33.19 -9.75
C GLU A 15 29.59 34.28 -10.81
N GLN A 16 30.73 34.94 -11.02
CA GLN A 16 30.87 35.96 -12.06
C GLN A 16 30.75 35.35 -13.46
N ILE A 17 31.36 34.18 -13.69
CA ILE A 17 31.27 33.45 -14.97
C ILE A 17 29.83 33.00 -15.25
N LEU A 18 29.11 32.53 -14.22
CA LEU A 18 27.71 32.13 -14.36
C LEU A 18 26.79 33.34 -14.61
N LEU A 19 27.05 34.46 -13.94
CA LEU A 19 26.30 35.69 -14.15
C LEU A 19 26.55 36.27 -15.54
N GLU A 20 27.79 36.20 -16.02
CA GLU A 20 28.19 36.66 -17.35
C GLU A 20 27.65 35.72 -18.43
N SER A 21 27.69 34.40 -18.21
CA SER A 21 27.05 33.41 -19.07
C SER A 21 25.53 33.60 -19.14
N ARG A 22 24.88 33.98 -18.04
CA ARG A 22 23.44 34.30 -18.02
C ARG A 22 23.11 35.61 -18.72
N LYS A 23 24.02 36.59 -18.67
CA LYS A 23 23.89 37.85 -19.42
C LYS A 23 24.19 37.68 -20.91
N GLN A 24 25.07 36.73 -21.25
CA GLN A 24 25.45 36.34 -22.61
C GLN A 24 24.57 35.22 -23.20
N GLN A 25 23.67 34.62 -22.42
CA GLN A 25 22.52 33.93 -22.98
C GLN A 25 21.72 34.99 -23.73
N GLU A 26 22.11 35.19 -25.00
CA GLU A 26 21.39 35.99 -25.97
C GLU A 26 19.92 35.65 -25.81
N ALA A 27 19.09 36.69 -25.63
CA ALA A 27 17.65 36.52 -25.48
C ALA A 27 17.20 35.49 -26.51
N GLU A 28 16.62 34.37 -26.06
CA GLU A 28 16.09 33.31 -26.93
C GLU A 28 15.50 33.98 -28.16
N ILE A 29 16.04 33.69 -29.35
CA ILE A 29 15.61 34.31 -30.58
C ILE A 29 14.12 33.98 -30.73
N GLN A 30 13.26 34.89 -30.28
CA GLN A 30 11.83 34.71 -30.38
C GLN A 30 11.52 34.79 -31.87
N ALA A 31 11.04 33.67 -32.42
CA ALA A 31 10.62 33.61 -33.81
C ALA A 31 9.76 34.84 -34.13
N PRO A 32 9.98 35.49 -35.30
CA PRO A 32 9.26 36.70 -35.65
C PRO A 32 7.76 36.44 -35.54
N LYS A 33 7.03 37.31 -34.83
CA LYS A 33 5.57 37.20 -34.65
C LYS A 33 4.90 37.40 -36.01
N GLN A 34 4.76 36.32 -36.77
CA GLN A 34 3.99 36.32 -38.00
C GLN A 34 2.52 36.56 -37.64
N LYS A 35 1.96 37.66 -38.14
CA LYS A 35 0.53 37.94 -38.01
C LYS A 35 -0.22 37.04 -38.99
N LEU A 36 -0.47 35.80 -38.59
CA LEU A 36 -1.35 34.88 -39.33
C LEU A 36 -2.73 35.53 -39.37
N THR A 37 -3.11 36.05 -40.54
CA THR A 37 -4.29 36.91 -40.70
C THR A 37 -5.56 36.07 -40.87
N ASN A 38 -5.40 34.82 -41.28
CA ASN A 38 -6.47 33.86 -41.52
C ASN A 38 -6.50 32.78 -40.44
N SER A 39 -7.66 32.60 -39.80
CA SER A 39 -7.88 31.57 -38.77
C SER A 39 -7.60 30.14 -39.27
N ILE A 40 -7.65 29.90 -40.59
CA ILE A 40 -7.39 28.60 -41.20
C ILE A 40 -5.88 28.34 -41.31
N GLU A 41 -5.12 29.32 -41.80
CA GLU A 41 -3.66 29.23 -41.94
C GLU A 41 -2.97 29.03 -40.57
N LEU A 42 -3.51 29.65 -39.51
CA LEU A 42 -3.04 29.43 -38.15
C LEU A 42 -3.24 27.97 -37.70
N LEU A 43 -4.38 27.36 -38.04
CA LEU A 43 -4.66 25.96 -37.72
C LEU A 43 -3.75 25.01 -38.50
N GLU A 44 -3.51 25.29 -39.78
CA GLU A 44 -2.60 24.51 -40.64
C GLU A 44 -1.15 24.60 -40.15
N TYR A 45 -0.70 25.80 -39.73
CA TYR A 45 0.62 25.98 -39.14
C TYR A 45 0.81 25.16 -37.85
N HIS A 46 -0.17 25.23 -36.94
CA HIS A 46 -0.12 24.44 -35.71
C HIS A 46 -0.18 22.94 -35.99
N LEU A 47 -1.01 22.51 -36.95
CA LEU A 47 -1.08 21.13 -37.39
C LEU A 47 0.27 20.62 -37.89
N LEU A 48 0.89 21.35 -38.83
CA LEU A 48 2.18 20.98 -39.38
C LEU A 48 3.24 20.88 -38.29
N LYS A 49 3.25 21.84 -37.36
CA LYS A 49 4.18 21.83 -36.22
C LYS A 49 4.01 20.58 -35.35
N PHE A 50 2.77 20.19 -35.01
CA PHE A 50 2.53 18.98 -34.22
C PHE A 50 2.89 17.70 -34.98
N GLU A 51 2.61 17.62 -36.29
CA GLU A 51 2.98 16.45 -37.10
C GLU A 51 4.51 16.35 -37.27
N ASP A 52 5.22 17.47 -37.40
CA ASP A 52 6.68 17.50 -37.43
C ASP A 52 7.28 17.07 -36.09
N GLU A 53 6.75 17.57 -34.96
CA GLU A 53 7.16 17.16 -33.61
C GLU A 53 6.97 15.66 -33.40
N ILE A 54 5.82 15.11 -33.80
CA ILE A 54 5.51 13.69 -33.68
C ILE A 54 6.37 12.82 -34.61
N SER A 55 6.67 13.32 -35.80
CA SER A 55 7.52 12.61 -36.76
C SER A 55 8.97 12.53 -36.27
N ARG A 56 9.45 13.56 -35.57
CA ARG A 56 10.78 13.59 -34.95
C ARG A 56 10.84 12.76 -33.67
N GLU A 57 9.82 12.89 -32.82
CA GLU A 57 9.79 12.31 -31.47
C GLU A 57 8.58 11.38 -31.28
N SER A 58 8.49 10.32 -32.07
CA SER A 58 7.35 9.40 -32.03
C SER A 58 7.16 8.73 -30.66
N TRP A 59 8.24 8.53 -29.90
CA TRP A 59 8.20 7.97 -28.54
C TRP A 59 7.67 8.96 -27.48
N ASN A 60 7.65 10.26 -27.76
CA ASN A 60 7.28 11.28 -26.79
C ASN A 60 5.76 11.32 -26.60
N ILE A 61 5.27 10.56 -25.62
CA ILE A 61 3.84 10.49 -25.28
C ILE A 61 3.28 11.87 -24.90
N GLY A 62 4.09 12.75 -24.32
CA GLY A 62 3.67 14.11 -23.97
C GLY A 62 3.25 14.94 -25.19
N ALA A 63 4.01 14.82 -26.29
CA ALA A 63 3.69 15.48 -27.56
C ALA A 63 2.35 15.00 -28.12
N TRP A 64 2.11 13.68 -28.13
CA TRP A 64 0.83 13.09 -28.54
C TRP A 64 -0.35 13.58 -27.69
N ILE A 65 -0.19 13.63 -26.37
CA ILE A 65 -1.22 14.12 -25.45
C ILE A 65 -1.53 15.60 -25.71
N ASN A 66 -0.51 16.43 -25.91
CA ASN A 66 -0.68 17.85 -26.17
C ASN A 66 -1.36 18.10 -27.51
N TYR A 67 -0.98 17.35 -28.55
CA TYR A 67 -1.62 17.43 -29.86
C TYR A 67 -3.11 17.06 -29.79
N ALA A 68 -3.45 15.98 -29.09
CA ALA A 68 -4.83 15.57 -28.92
C ALA A 68 -5.66 16.58 -28.09
N LYS A 69 -5.07 17.16 -27.03
CA LYS A 69 -5.70 18.24 -26.25
C LYS A 69 -5.90 19.53 -27.04
N TRP A 70 -4.99 19.85 -27.95
CA TRP A 70 -5.14 20.99 -28.87
C TRP A 70 -6.28 20.74 -29.86
N ARG A 71 -6.40 19.55 -30.44
CA ARG A 71 -7.57 19.18 -31.27
C ARG A 71 -8.88 19.24 -30.46
N GLU A 72 -8.85 18.83 -29.20
CA GLU A 72 -10.00 18.93 -28.29
C GLU A 72 -10.42 20.39 -28.05
N SER A 73 -9.47 21.32 -27.86
CA SER A 73 -9.79 22.74 -27.64
C SER A 73 -10.47 23.39 -28.86
N LEU A 74 -10.19 22.87 -30.05
CA LEU A 74 -10.84 23.23 -31.31
C LEU A 74 -12.20 22.55 -31.53
N LYS A 75 -12.63 21.66 -30.63
CA LYS A 75 -13.82 20.81 -30.75
C LYS A 75 -13.79 19.87 -31.98
N ASP A 76 -12.61 19.60 -32.54
CA ASP A 76 -12.41 18.59 -33.57
C ASP A 76 -12.23 17.21 -32.92
N PHE A 77 -13.36 16.62 -32.52
CA PHE A 77 -13.36 15.34 -31.81
C PHE A 77 -12.90 14.17 -32.69
N MET A 78 -13.20 14.23 -34.00
CA MET A 78 -12.80 13.18 -34.93
C MET A 78 -11.29 13.21 -35.16
N GLY A 79 -10.72 14.40 -35.40
CA GLY A 79 -9.28 14.58 -35.49
C GLY A 79 -8.56 14.13 -34.21
N ALA A 80 -9.06 14.53 -33.04
CA ALA A 80 -8.52 14.10 -31.75
C ALA A 80 -8.50 12.57 -31.60
N ARG A 81 -9.57 11.87 -32.01
CA ARG A 81 -9.63 10.39 -31.98
C ARG A 81 -8.60 9.74 -32.90
N ILE A 82 -8.40 10.28 -34.10
CA ILE A 82 -7.39 9.78 -35.03
C ILE A 82 -6.00 9.89 -34.40
N VAL A 83 -5.71 11.02 -33.75
CA VAL A 83 -4.45 11.22 -33.02
C VAL A 83 -4.30 10.21 -31.89
N TRP A 84 -5.32 10.02 -31.06
CA TRP A 84 -5.29 9.02 -29.98
C TRP A 84 -5.09 7.59 -30.52
N HIS A 85 -5.78 7.21 -31.59
CA HIS A 85 -5.60 5.91 -32.21
C HIS A 85 -4.19 5.71 -32.77
N ARG A 86 -3.60 6.75 -33.38
CA ARG A 86 -2.20 6.71 -33.84
C ARG A 86 -1.26 6.55 -32.65
N ALA A 87 -1.45 7.35 -31.60
CA ALA A 87 -0.62 7.27 -30.40
C ALA A 87 -0.67 5.88 -29.74
N VAL A 88 -1.85 5.28 -29.63
CA VAL A 88 -2.04 3.94 -29.07
C VAL A 88 -1.35 2.88 -29.93
N LYS A 89 -1.39 3.02 -31.26
CA LYS A 89 -0.67 2.09 -32.15
C LYS A 89 0.85 2.17 -32.01
N VAL A 90 1.39 3.35 -31.67
CA VAL A 90 2.83 3.54 -31.46
C VAL A 90 3.26 2.99 -30.10
N ASN A 91 2.47 3.23 -29.06
CA ASN A 91 2.76 2.75 -27.72
C ASN A 91 1.47 2.32 -27.00
N ASP A 92 1.10 1.07 -27.18
CA ASP A 92 -0.08 0.45 -26.59
C ASP A 92 0.16 0.01 -25.14
N GLN A 93 1.41 -0.13 -24.71
CA GLN A 93 1.77 -0.52 -23.35
C GLN A 93 1.67 0.62 -22.33
N ASN A 94 1.56 1.87 -22.78
CA ASN A 94 1.51 3.00 -21.88
C ASN A 94 0.11 3.21 -21.26
N CYS A 95 -0.03 2.87 -19.98
CA CYS A 95 -1.26 3.09 -19.21
C CYS A 95 -1.73 4.56 -19.22
N SER A 96 -0.81 5.52 -19.10
CA SER A 96 -1.17 6.96 -19.09
C SER A 96 -1.84 7.41 -20.38
N LEU A 97 -1.48 6.81 -21.52
CA LEU A 97 -2.10 7.11 -22.80
C LEU A 97 -3.56 6.66 -22.82
N TRP A 98 -3.83 5.41 -22.43
CA TRP A 98 -5.19 4.88 -22.31
C TRP A 98 -6.04 5.68 -21.33
N LEU A 99 -5.48 6.06 -20.18
CA LEU A 99 -6.16 6.90 -19.20
C LEU A 99 -6.56 8.26 -19.76
N ASN A 100 -5.66 8.93 -20.49
CA ASN A 100 -5.97 10.24 -21.07
C ASN A 100 -6.96 10.13 -22.23
N TYR A 101 -6.86 9.09 -23.05
CA TYR A 101 -7.80 8.86 -24.14
C TYR A 101 -9.22 8.60 -23.61
N ALA A 102 -9.35 7.71 -22.61
CA ALA A 102 -10.64 7.47 -21.98
C ALA A 102 -11.19 8.73 -21.27
N LYS A 103 -10.33 9.51 -20.59
CA LYS A 103 -10.72 10.80 -20.00
C LYS A 103 -11.26 11.79 -21.03
N PHE A 104 -10.64 11.85 -22.20
CA PHE A 104 -11.10 12.68 -23.31
C PHE A 104 -12.52 12.30 -23.76
N GLU A 105 -12.81 11.01 -23.95
CA GLU A 105 -14.15 10.56 -24.33
C GLU A 105 -15.19 10.80 -23.22
N MET A 106 -14.81 10.59 -21.95
CA MET A 106 -15.68 10.84 -20.78
C MET A 106 -16.03 12.31 -20.62
N LYS A 107 -15.04 13.22 -20.75
CA LYS A 107 -15.24 14.67 -20.63
C LYS A 107 -16.20 15.21 -21.68
N ASN A 108 -16.15 14.65 -22.88
CA ASN A 108 -17.03 15.02 -23.99
C ASN A 108 -18.37 14.25 -24.01
N LYS A 109 -18.67 13.47 -22.95
CA LYS A 109 -19.93 12.69 -22.79
C LYS A 109 -20.13 11.59 -23.83
N PHE A 110 -19.07 11.12 -24.48
CA PHE A 110 -19.13 10.02 -25.43
C PHE A 110 -18.94 8.66 -24.73
N PHE A 111 -19.93 8.27 -23.92
CA PHE A 111 -19.80 7.10 -23.04
C PHE A 111 -19.59 5.77 -23.79
N ASN A 112 -20.22 5.57 -24.95
CA ASN A 112 -20.04 4.34 -25.73
C ASN A 112 -18.61 4.23 -26.27
N HIS A 113 -18.05 5.31 -26.81
CA HIS A 113 -16.66 5.34 -27.24
C HIS A 113 -15.71 5.15 -26.06
N ALA A 114 -16.00 5.77 -24.90
CA ALA A 114 -15.22 5.55 -23.70
C ALA A 114 -15.20 4.07 -23.29
N ARG A 115 -16.34 3.36 -23.35
CA ARG A 115 -16.42 1.92 -23.08
C ARG A 115 -15.56 1.10 -24.03
N ASP A 116 -15.58 1.42 -25.32
CA ASP A 116 -14.75 0.71 -26.31
C ASP A 116 -13.26 0.92 -26.02
N VAL A 117 -12.88 2.14 -25.65
CA VAL A 117 -11.51 2.46 -25.24
C VAL A 117 -11.11 1.68 -23.99
N TRP A 118 -11.94 1.65 -22.94
CA TRP A 118 -11.64 0.88 -21.74
C TRP A 118 -11.57 -0.62 -21.98
N ASN A 119 -12.50 -1.17 -22.78
CA ASN A 119 -12.48 -2.59 -23.14
C ASN A 119 -11.19 -2.96 -23.86
N ARG A 120 -10.74 -2.13 -24.80
CA ARG A 120 -9.47 -2.32 -25.48
C ARG A 120 -8.29 -2.18 -24.51
N ALA A 121 -8.27 -1.14 -23.67
CA ALA A 121 -7.20 -0.89 -22.71
C ALA A 121 -6.99 -2.10 -21.78
N VAL A 122 -8.08 -2.63 -21.25
CA VAL A 122 -8.09 -3.77 -20.35
C VAL A 122 -7.69 -5.08 -21.05
N THR A 123 -8.05 -5.23 -22.33
CA THR A 123 -7.65 -6.42 -23.11
C THR A 123 -6.15 -6.41 -23.44
N VAL A 124 -5.58 -5.24 -23.71
CA VAL A 124 -4.14 -5.09 -23.99
C VAL A 124 -3.31 -5.15 -22.71
N LEU A 125 -3.79 -4.54 -21.63
CA LEU A 125 -3.09 -4.41 -20.35
C LEU A 125 -3.91 -5.01 -19.18
N PRO A 126 -4.06 -6.35 -19.12
CA PRO A 126 -4.88 -7.00 -18.10
C PRO A 126 -4.29 -6.90 -16.70
N HIS A 127 -2.96 -6.78 -16.55
CA HIS A 127 -2.27 -6.71 -15.26
C HIS A 127 -2.27 -5.32 -14.61
N VAL A 128 -2.79 -4.30 -15.30
CA VAL A 128 -2.78 -2.92 -14.80
C VAL A 128 -4.10 -2.61 -14.09
N ASP A 129 -4.12 -2.81 -12.77
CA ASP A 129 -5.31 -2.64 -11.93
C ASP A 129 -5.96 -1.26 -12.06
N VAL A 130 -5.16 -0.21 -12.25
CA VAL A 130 -5.65 1.17 -12.39
C VAL A 130 -6.65 1.30 -13.55
N LEU A 131 -6.47 0.56 -14.64
CA LEU A 131 -7.38 0.59 -15.78
C LEU A 131 -8.73 -0.03 -15.43
N TRP A 132 -8.72 -1.18 -14.75
CA TRP A 132 -9.92 -1.86 -14.27
C TRP A 132 -10.71 -1.00 -13.29
N TYR A 133 -10.03 -0.44 -12.28
CA TYR A 133 -10.67 0.44 -11.30
C TYR A 133 -11.35 1.64 -11.95
N LYS A 134 -10.69 2.30 -12.91
CA LYS A 134 -11.27 3.44 -13.61
C LYS A 134 -12.42 3.06 -14.53
N TYR A 135 -12.36 1.88 -15.15
CA TYR A 135 -13.45 1.37 -15.98
C TYR A 135 -14.70 1.05 -15.13
N ILE A 136 -14.53 0.31 -14.03
CA ILE A 136 -15.60 -0.01 -13.09
C ILE A 136 -16.21 1.25 -12.50
N HIS A 137 -15.37 2.19 -12.04
CA HIS A 137 -15.83 3.46 -11.50
C HIS A 137 -16.67 4.25 -12.52
N MET A 138 -16.32 4.19 -13.81
CA MET A 138 -17.15 4.84 -14.83
C MET A 138 -18.52 4.18 -14.96
N GLU A 139 -18.62 2.84 -14.96
CA GLU A 139 -19.92 2.17 -15.03
C GLU A 139 -20.74 2.35 -13.75
N GLU A 140 -20.11 2.42 -12.58
CA GLU A 140 -20.76 2.79 -11.32
C GLU A 140 -21.36 4.20 -11.39
N MET A 141 -20.60 5.19 -11.89
CA MET A 141 -21.07 6.57 -12.04
C MET A 141 -22.20 6.70 -13.08
N LEU A 142 -22.30 5.76 -14.03
CA LEU A 142 -23.40 5.66 -14.98
C LEU A 142 -24.59 4.85 -14.44
N GLY A 143 -24.48 4.27 -13.24
CA GLY A 143 -25.52 3.45 -12.60
C GLY A 143 -25.67 2.03 -13.18
N ASN A 144 -24.74 1.58 -14.02
CA ASN A 144 -24.82 0.26 -14.65
C ASN A 144 -24.16 -0.83 -13.80
N ILE A 145 -24.78 -1.15 -12.66
CA ILE A 145 -24.30 -2.16 -11.71
C ILE A 145 -24.06 -3.52 -12.39
N GLY A 146 -24.98 -3.94 -13.29
CA GLY A 146 -24.85 -5.21 -14.01
C GLY A 146 -23.61 -5.29 -14.92
N ARG A 147 -23.21 -4.17 -15.55
CA ARG A 147 -21.98 -4.12 -16.35
C ARG A 147 -20.74 -4.10 -15.46
N ALA A 148 -20.78 -3.34 -14.36
CA ALA A 148 -19.69 -3.33 -13.39
C ALA A 148 -19.40 -4.75 -12.88
N ARG A 149 -20.43 -5.56 -12.58
CA ARG A 149 -20.29 -6.99 -12.25
C ARG A 149 -19.61 -7.80 -13.34
N GLN A 150 -20.05 -7.66 -14.59
CA GLN A 150 -19.42 -8.37 -15.72
C GLN A 150 -17.95 -8.01 -15.87
N ILE A 151 -17.60 -6.74 -15.64
CA ILE A 151 -16.20 -6.28 -15.69
C ILE A 151 -15.41 -6.90 -14.53
N PHE A 152 -15.96 -6.92 -13.30
CA PHE A 152 -15.33 -7.59 -12.17
C PHE A 152 -15.13 -9.09 -12.42
N GLU A 153 -16.14 -9.81 -12.93
CA GLU A 153 -16.00 -11.24 -13.25
C GLU A 153 -14.92 -11.48 -14.31
N ARG A 154 -14.86 -10.62 -15.34
CA ARG A 154 -13.78 -10.67 -16.32
C ARG A 154 -12.42 -10.40 -15.67
N TRP A 155 -12.34 -9.49 -14.71
CA TRP A 155 -11.10 -9.22 -13.98
C TRP A 155 -10.67 -10.41 -13.13
N MET A 156 -11.61 -11.07 -12.44
CA MET A 156 -11.33 -12.25 -11.61
C MET A 156 -10.83 -13.45 -12.43
N SER A 157 -11.18 -13.54 -13.72
CA SER A 157 -10.62 -14.57 -14.61
C SER A 157 -9.09 -14.50 -14.75
N TRP A 158 -8.48 -13.35 -14.46
CA TRP A 158 -7.03 -13.15 -14.48
C TRP A 158 -6.35 -13.44 -13.14
N MET A 159 -7.10 -13.92 -12.14
CA MET A 159 -6.62 -14.20 -10.77
C MET A 159 -5.81 -13.04 -10.18
N PRO A 160 -6.44 -11.87 -9.96
CA PRO A 160 -5.75 -10.69 -9.46
C PRO A 160 -5.38 -10.80 -7.97
N ASP A 161 -4.60 -9.82 -7.49
CA ASP A 161 -4.14 -9.74 -6.11
C ASP A 161 -5.31 -9.61 -5.10
N GLN A 162 -5.06 -9.94 -3.83
CA GLN A 162 -6.03 -9.89 -2.73
C GLN A 162 -6.79 -8.55 -2.65
N ARG A 163 -6.11 -7.43 -2.92
CA ARG A 163 -6.73 -6.09 -2.90
C ARG A 163 -7.88 -5.96 -3.89
N VAL A 164 -7.76 -6.62 -5.04
CA VAL A 164 -8.78 -6.60 -6.09
C VAL A 164 -10.02 -7.38 -5.66
N TRP A 165 -9.84 -8.56 -5.07
CA TRP A 165 -10.94 -9.35 -4.49
C TRP A 165 -11.72 -8.56 -3.44
N LEU A 166 -11.01 -7.93 -2.50
CA LEU A 166 -11.64 -7.08 -1.48
C LEU A 166 -12.43 -5.92 -2.09
N SER A 167 -11.92 -5.31 -3.17
CA SER A 167 -12.64 -4.22 -3.83
C SER A 167 -13.92 -4.67 -4.53
N TYR A 168 -13.98 -5.92 -5.03
CA TYR A 168 -15.20 -6.48 -5.61
C TYR A 168 -16.24 -6.81 -4.52
N ILE A 169 -15.77 -7.36 -3.40
CA ILE A 169 -16.62 -7.60 -2.23
C ILE A 169 -17.20 -6.27 -1.71
N ASP A 170 -16.36 -5.25 -1.54
CA ASP A 170 -16.81 -3.92 -1.09
C ASP A 170 -17.84 -3.34 -2.07
N PHE A 171 -17.72 -3.62 -3.37
CA PHE A 171 -18.71 -3.24 -4.37
C PHE A 171 -20.06 -3.95 -4.17
N GLU A 172 -20.07 -5.27 -3.96
CA GLU A 172 -21.32 -5.99 -3.71
C GLU A 172 -21.97 -5.61 -2.38
N LEU A 173 -21.17 -5.34 -1.35
CA LEU A 173 -21.67 -4.82 -0.07
C LEU A 173 -22.31 -3.43 -0.26
N ARG A 174 -21.73 -2.55 -1.08
CA ARG A 174 -22.38 -1.26 -1.46
C ARG A 174 -23.68 -1.47 -2.23
N CYS A 175 -23.80 -2.55 -3.00
CA CYS A 175 -25.02 -2.92 -3.71
C CYS A 175 -26.06 -3.65 -2.82
N ASN A 176 -25.76 -3.87 -1.54
CA ASN A 176 -26.59 -4.61 -0.58
C ASN A 176 -26.85 -6.08 -0.95
N GLU A 177 -25.95 -6.68 -1.75
CA GLU A 177 -26.05 -8.07 -2.21
C GLU A 177 -25.15 -8.99 -1.37
N VAL A 178 -25.51 -9.18 -0.11
CA VAL A 178 -24.70 -9.93 0.86
C VAL A 178 -24.48 -11.39 0.44
N VAL A 179 -25.47 -12.01 -0.21
CA VAL A 179 -25.36 -13.40 -0.69
C VAL A 179 -24.30 -13.54 -1.78
N TYR A 180 -24.23 -12.60 -2.71
CA TYR A 180 -23.20 -12.60 -3.75
C TYR A 180 -21.82 -12.28 -3.18
N ALA A 181 -21.74 -11.34 -2.23
CA ALA A 181 -20.49 -11.06 -1.53
C ALA A 181 -19.89 -12.31 -0.87
N ARG A 182 -20.73 -13.18 -0.27
CA ARG A 182 -20.28 -14.47 0.30
C ARG A 182 -19.73 -15.43 -0.74
N LEU A 183 -20.42 -15.58 -1.88
CA LEU A 183 -19.94 -16.42 -2.97
C LEU A 183 -18.56 -15.95 -3.48
N ILE A 184 -18.34 -14.64 -3.52
CA ILE A 184 -17.05 -14.06 -3.89
C ILE A 184 -16.00 -14.34 -2.81
N TYR A 185 -16.36 -14.28 -1.51
CA TYR A 185 -15.45 -14.67 -0.42
C TYR A 185 -15.02 -16.13 -0.50
N GLU A 186 -15.94 -17.05 -0.79
CA GLU A 186 -15.63 -18.47 -0.97
C GLU A 186 -14.63 -18.67 -2.11
N ARG A 187 -14.88 -18.06 -3.28
CA ARG A 187 -13.93 -18.06 -4.41
C ARG A 187 -12.59 -17.41 -4.07
N PHE A 188 -12.61 -16.34 -3.29
CA PHE A 188 -11.41 -15.62 -2.87
C PHE A 188 -10.53 -16.49 -1.97
N ILE A 189 -11.14 -17.25 -1.05
CA ILE A 189 -10.45 -18.21 -0.19
C ILE A 189 -9.85 -19.37 -1.00
N GLU A 190 -10.56 -19.87 -2.01
CA GLU A 190 -10.05 -20.92 -2.90
C GLU A 190 -8.84 -20.44 -3.73
N CYS A 191 -8.87 -19.19 -4.21
CA CYS A 191 -7.77 -18.61 -4.99
C CYS A 191 -6.57 -18.25 -4.12
N HIS A 192 -6.82 -17.70 -2.93
CA HIS A 192 -5.81 -17.20 -2.00
C HIS A 192 -6.05 -17.79 -0.60
N PRO A 193 -5.59 -19.03 -0.34
CA PRO A 193 -5.68 -19.65 0.99
C PRO A 193 -4.66 -18.98 1.92
N LYS A 194 -4.98 -17.76 2.37
CA LYS A 194 -4.18 -17.00 3.32
C LYS A 194 -5.01 -16.74 4.56
N VAL A 195 -4.38 -16.79 5.72
CA VAL A 195 -5.00 -16.44 7.01
C VAL A 195 -5.71 -15.08 6.97
N GLY A 196 -5.11 -14.09 6.32
CA GLY A 196 -5.71 -12.76 6.15
C GLY A 196 -7.04 -12.77 5.39
N ALA A 197 -7.24 -13.69 4.45
CA ALA A 197 -8.48 -13.82 3.69
C ALA A 197 -9.64 -14.35 4.54
N TRP A 198 -9.35 -15.32 5.40
CA TRP A 198 -10.33 -15.88 6.34
C TRP A 198 -10.73 -14.85 7.41
N ILE A 199 -9.76 -14.12 7.96
CA ILE A 199 -10.02 -13.07 8.94
C ILE A 199 -10.89 -11.96 8.34
N THR A 200 -10.64 -11.53 7.10
CA THR A 200 -11.47 -10.51 6.45
C THR A 200 -12.88 -11.02 6.17
N TYR A 201 -13.04 -12.28 5.79
CA TYR A 201 -14.35 -12.89 5.58
C TYR A 201 -15.16 -12.96 6.88
N ALA A 202 -14.59 -13.50 7.95
CA ALA A 202 -15.27 -13.63 9.23
C ALA A 202 -15.64 -12.26 9.84
N LYS A 203 -14.76 -11.25 9.74
CA LYS A 203 -15.07 -9.87 10.16
C LYS A 203 -16.21 -9.25 9.35
N SER A 204 -16.35 -9.63 8.08
CA SER A 204 -17.45 -9.18 7.23
C SER A 204 -18.80 -9.77 7.66
N GLU A 205 -18.85 -11.08 7.90
CA GLU A 205 -20.05 -11.75 8.42
C GLU A 205 -20.45 -11.21 9.80
N MET A 206 -19.47 -10.89 10.64
CA MET A 206 -19.72 -10.23 11.92
C MET A 206 -20.34 -8.83 11.75
N ARG A 207 -19.85 -8.02 10.81
CA ARG A 207 -20.44 -6.70 10.49
C ARG A 207 -21.87 -6.82 9.95
N ASN A 208 -22.17 -7.91 9.24
CA ASN A 208 -23.50 -8.22 8.75
C ASN A 208 -24.44 -8.76 9.85
N GLY A 209 -23.93 -9.02 11.07
CA GLY A 209 -24.70 -9.50 12.21
C GLY A 209 -24.90 -11.02 12.26
N GLU A 210 -24.27 -11.77 11.36
CA GLU A 210 -24.45 -13.22 11.21
C GLU A 210 -23.42 -14.00 12.04
N ILE A 211 -23.60 -13.98 13.36
CA ILE A 211 -22.65 -14.56 14.34
C ILE A 211 -22.40 -16.04 14.11
N VAL A 212 -23.45 -16.82 13.84
CA VAL A 212 -23.34 -18.28 13.65
C VAL A 212 -22.48 -18.60 12.43
N ARG A 213 -22.64 -17.84 11.34
CA ARG A 213 -21.84 -18.04 10.13
C ARG A 213 -20.40 -17.59 10.33
N ALA A 214 -20.17 -16.45 10.97
CA ALA A 214 -18.82 -16.00 11.29
C ALA A 214 -18.05 -17.05 12.10
N ARG A 215 -18.72 -17.73 13.05
CA ARG A 215 -18.13 -18.87 13.78
C ARG A 215 -17.79 -20.03 12.87
N ASN A 216 -18.73 -20.46 12.02
CA ASN A 216 -18.46 -21.55 11.07
C ASN A 216 -17.27 -21.24 10.15
N VAL A 217 -17.10 -19.97 9.74
CA VAL A 217 -15.96 -19.54 8.92
C VAL A 217 -14.65 -19.67 9.70
N TYR A 218 -14.61 -19.27 10.98
CA TYR A 218 -13.43 -19.46 11.81
C TYR A 218 -13.13 -20.94 12.06
N GLU A 219 -14.13 -21.77 12.31
CA GLU A 219 -13.97 -23.22 12.47
C GLU A 219 -13.40 -23.86 11.19
N GLN A 220 -13.95 -23.51 10.03
CA GLN A 220 -13.43 -23.95 8.72
C GLN A 220 -12.00 -23.46 8.47
N ALA A 221 -11.69 -22.22 8.87
CA ALA A 221 -10.34 -21.69 8.76
C ALA A 221 -9.35 -22.47 9.63
N THR A 222 -9.74 -22.81 10.87
CA THR A 222 -8.89 -23.61 11.77
C THR A 222 -8.68 -25.03 11.25
N GLU A 223 -9.68 -25.64 10.64
CA GLU A 223 -9.54 -27.00 10.06
C GLU A 223 -8.63 -27.00 8.82
N LYS A 224 -8.77 -25.99 7.94
CA LYS A 224 -7.99 -25.92 6.69
C LYS A 224 -6.56 -25.41 6.87
N LEU A 225 -6.32 -24.53 7.84
CA LEU A 225 -5.05 -23.85 8.06
C LEU A 225 -4.30 -24.37 9.30
N ALA A 226 -4.73 -25.50 9.89
CA ALA A 226 -4.11 -26.08 11.08
C ALA A 226 -2.59 -26.30 10.94
N ASP A 227 -2.14 -26.57 9.71
CA ASP A 227 -0.75 -26.92 9.39
C ASP A 227 0.08 -25.73 8.88
N GLU A 228 -0.52 -24.55 8.67
CA GLU A 228 0.22 -23.37 8.18
C GLU A 228 1.06 -22.71 9.29
N GLU A 229 2.18 -22.11 8.94
CA GLU A 229 3.12 -21.54 9.92
C GLU A 229 2.59 -20.22 10.55
N ASP A 230 1.61 -19.59 9.92
CA ASP A 230 1.06 -18.26 10.25
C ASP A 230 -0.32 -18.32 10.94
N VAL A 231 -0.64 -19.36 11.72
CA VAL A 231 -1.98 -19.50 12.36
C VAL A 231 -2.20 -18.53 13.53
N GLU A 232 -1.14 -17.92 14.09
CA GLU A 232 -1.25 -17.05 15.28
C GLU A 232 -2.29 -15.92 15.13
N PRO A 233 -2.30 -15.12 14.03
CA PRO A 233 -3.31 -14.07 13.83
C PRO A 233 -4.73 -14.61 13.69
N LEU A 234 -4.90 -15.86 13.22
CA LEU A 234 -6.22 -16.49 13.10
C LEU A 234 -6.81 -16.77 14.48
N PHE A 235 -6.05 -17.41 15.37
CA PHE A 235 -6.50 -17.73 16.73
C PHE A 235 -6.79 -16.48 17.55
N ILE A 236 -5.95 -15.46 17.42
CA ILE A 236 -6.17 -14.15 18.03
C ILE A 236 -7.49 -13.54 17.56
N ALA A 237 -7.72 -13.50 16.25
CA ALA A 237 -8.95 -12.95 15.68
C ALA A 237 -10.19 -13.75 16.09
N PHE A 238 -10.07 -15.08 16.19
CA PHE A 238 -11.17 -15.95 16.61
C PHE A 238 -11.51 -15.77 18.10
N ALA A 239 -10.51 -15.62 18.95
CA ALA A 239 -10.72 -15.35 20.37
C ALA A 239 -11.32 -13.94 20.62
N GLU A 240 -10.83 -12.92 19.91
CA GLU A 240 -11.42 -11.56 19.93
C GLU A 240 -12.89 -11.57 19.46
N PHE A 241 -13.24 -12.42 18.49
CA PHE A 241 -14.61 -12.60 18.03
C PHE A 241 -15.52 -13.24 19.10
N GLU A 242 -15.09 -14.31 19.76
CA GLU A 242 -15.89 -14.93 20.85
C GLU A 242 -16.00 -14.02 22.07
N GLU A 243 -14.98 -13.19 22.34
CA GLU A 243 -15.05 -12.14 23.37
C GLU A 243 -16.15 -11.11 23.04
N GLN A 244 -16.23 -10.65 21.78
CA GLN A 244 -17.29 -9.75 21.33
C GLN A 244 -18.68 -10.40 21.39
N CYS A 245 -18.74 -11.72 21.25
CA CYS A 245 -19.97 -12.52 21.42
C CYS A 245 -20.30 -12.81 22.90
N LYS A 246 -19.47 -12.39 23.85
CA LYS A 246 -19.57 -12.65 25.30
C LYS A 246 -19.46 -14.13 25.70
N GLU A 247 -18.85 -14.96 24.87
CA GLU A 247 -18.63 -16.40 25.11
C GLU A 247 -17.21 -16.63 25.66
N THR A 248 -16.97 -16.14 26.88
CA THR A 248 -15.63 -16.11 27.51
C THR A 248 -15.03 -17.52 27.69
N GLU A 249 -15.86 -18.52 27.99
CA GLU A 249 -15.41 -19.91 28.12
C GLU A 249 -14.91 -20.51 26.80
N ARG A 250 -15.52 -20.13 25.67
CA ARG A 250 -15.05 -20.55 24.34
C ARG A 250 -13.77 -19.83 23.97
N ALA A 251 -13.69 -18.52 24.20
CA ALA A 251 -12.48 -17.74 23.97
C ALA A 251 -11.27 -18.33 24.74
N ARG A 252 -11.46 -18.71 26.01
CA ARG A 252 -10.42 -19.39 26.82
C ARG A 252 -9.97 -20.71 26.22
N ARG A 253 -10.92 -21.55 25.74
CA ARG A 253 -10.59 -22.82 25.08
C ARG A 253 -9.79 -22.61 23.79
N ILE A 254 -10.14 -21.59 23.00
CA ILE A 254 -9.43 -21.23 21.77
C ILE A 254 -7.99 -20.81 22.10
N TYR A 255 -7.79 -19.97 23.12
CA TYR A 255 -6.44 -19.56 23.53
C TYR A 255 -5.58 -20.74 24.01
N LYS A 256 -6.15 -21.65 24.82
CA LYS A 256 -5.44 -22.87 25.24
C LYS A 256 -5.07 -23.75 24.04
N SER A 257 -6.02 -23.99 23.15
CA SER A 257 -5.78 -24.74 21.91
C SER A 257 -4.69 -24.08 21.06
N ALA A 258 -4.68 -22.76 20.94
CA ALA A 258 -3.67 -22.04 20.15
C ALA A 258 -2.27 -22.18 20.73
N LEU A 259 -2.13 -22.16 22.06
CA LEU A 259 -0.85 -22.36 22.76
C LEU A 259 -0.33 -23.81 22.66
N ASP A 260 -1.23 -24.78 22.52
CA ASP A 260 -0.86 -26.19 22.31
C ASP A 260 -0.33 -26.44 20.89
N HIS A 261 -0.85 -25.71 19.89
CA HIS A 261 -0.45 -25.87 18.49
C HIS A 261 0.77 -25.02 18.09
N ILE A 262 0.99 -23.88 18.74
CA ILE A 262 2.08 -22.94 18.39
C ILE A 262 3.28 -23.14 19.32
N PRO A 263 4.50 -23.40 18.79
CA PRO A 263 5.70 -23.51 19.61
C PRO A 263 5.95 -22.25 20.46
N LYS A 264 6.27 -22.46 21.75
CA LYS A 264 6.40 -21.41 22.78
C LYS A 264 7.35 -20.25 22.42
N GLY A 265 8.31 -20.46 21.53
CA GLY A 265 9.25 -19.42 21.07
C GLY A 265 8.68 -18.38 20.11
N ARG A 266 7.49 -18.61 19.52
CA ARG A 266 6.81 -17.62 18.66
C ARG A 266 5.50 -17.10 19.24
N ALA A 267 4.98 -17.74 20.27
CA ALA A 267 3.69 -17.41 20.87
C ALA A 267 3.71 -16.22 21.86
N GLU A 268 4.73 -15.35 21.83
CA GLU A 268 4.84 -14.25 22.81
C GLU A 268 3.67 -13.26 22.71
N ASN A 269 3.22 -12.95 21.48
CA ASN A 269 2.10 -12.03 21.25
C ASN A 269 0.76 -12.69 21.63
N LEU A 270 0.53 -13.92 21.19
CA LEU A 270 -0.61 -14.74 21.63
C LEU A 270 -0.71 -14.85 23.15
N TYR A 271 0.40 -15.15 23.83
CA TYR A 271 0.44 -15.26 25.30
C TYR A 271 0.17 -13.90 25.97
N GLY A 272 0.73 -12.82 25.42
CA GLY A 272 0.43 -11.45 25.88
C GLY A 272 -1.06 -11.13 25.80
N LYS A 273 -1.73 -11.51 24.70
CA LYS A 273 -3.18 -11.36 24.54
C LYS A 273 -3.98 -12.27 25.46
N PHE A 274 -3.55 -13.51 25.68
CA PHE A 274 -4.20 -14.43 26.60
C PHE A 274 -4.15 -13.93 28.05
N VAL A 275 -3.00 -13.42 28.52
CA VAL A 275 -2.88 -12.81 29.86
C VAL A 275 -3.75 -11.56 29.97
N ALA A 276 -3.84 -10.74 28.92
CA ALA A 276 -4.73 -9.59 28.90
C ALA A 276 -6.21 -10.00 29.00
N PHE A 277 -6.59 -11.09 28.33
CA PHE A 277 -7.93 -11.68 28.39
C PHE A 277 -8.27 -12.21 29.79
N GLU A 278 -7.39 -13.02 30.40
CA GLU A 278 -7.60 -13.52 31.77
C GLU A 278 -7.61 -12.38 32.81
N LYS A 279 -6.90 -11.28 32.57
CA LYS A 279 -6.98 -10.10 33.44
C LYS A 279 -8.35 -9.41 33.38
N GLN A 280 -9.03 -9.45 32.23
CA GLN A 280 -10.33 -8.81 32.05
C GLN A 280 -11.50 -9.70 32.50
N TYR A 281 -11.42 -11.01 32.25
CA TYR A 281 -12.54 -11.94 32.43
C TYR A 281 -12.22 -13.17 33.30
N GLY A 282 -11.00 -13.28 33.81
CA GLY A 282 -10.53 -14.41 34.60
C GLY A 282 -10.73 -14.23 36.11
N ASP A 283 -10.88 -15.37 36.79
CA ASP A 283 -10.80 -15.46 38.24
C ASP A 283 -9.33 -15.45 38.70
N LYS A 284 -9.07 -15.11 39.97
CA LYS A 284 -7.70 -15.04 40.53
C LYS A 284 -6.85 -16.28 40.23
N GLU A 285 -7.44 -17.47 40.28
CA GLU A 285 -6.76 -18.74 39.98
C GLU A 285 -6.40 -18.89 38.49
N GLY A 286 -7.26 -18.42 37.58
CA GLY A 286 -6.97 -18.44 36.13
C GLY A 286 -5.87 -17.46 35.73
N ILE A 287 -5.76 -16.33 36.45
CA ILE A 287 -4.69 -15.35 36.27
C ILE A 287 -3.35 -15.94 36.74
N GLU A 288 -3.32 -16.64 37.88
CA GLU A 288 -2.12 -17.29 38.40
C GLU A 288 -1.63 -18.45 37.50
N ASP A 289 -2.54 -19.27 36.96
CA ASP A 289 -2.21 -20.34 36.01
C ASP A 289 -1.66 -19.79 34.68
N ALA A 290 -2.30 -18.73 34.16
CA ALA A 290 -1.83 -18.05 32.96
C ALA A 290 -0.42 -17.49 33.16
N ILE A 291 -0.14 -16.81 34.28
CA ILE A 291 1.19 -16.24 34.61
C ILE A 291 2.22 -17.33 34.92
N GLY A 292 1.84 -18.44 35.56
CA GLY A 292 2.71 -19.57 35.88
C GLY A 292 3.35 -20.22 34.64
N GLY A 293 2.65 -20.20 33.49
CA GLY A 293 3.16 -20.69 32.21
C GLY A 293 4.37 -19.91 31.65
N LYS A 294 4.70 -18.73 32.20
CA LYS A 294 5.89 -17.94 31.86
C LYS A 294 7.16 -18.39 32.59
N ASN A 295 7.05 -19.20 33.64
CA ASN A 295 8.23 -19.78 34.27
C ASN A 295 8.74 -20.90 33.36
N PRO A 296 9.96 -20.79 32.81
CA PRO A 296 10.57 -21.89 32.10
C PRO A 296 10.61 -23.09 33.04
N LEU A 297 10.26 -24.26 32.52
CA LEU A 297 10.58 -25.53 33.16
C LEU A 297 12.10 -25.54 33.43
N ASN A 298 12.48 -25.29 34.68
CA ASN A 298 13.77 -25.69 35.20
C ASN A 298 13.81 -27.23 35.17
N TYR A 299 14.35 -27.80 34.10
CA TYR A 299 15.03 -29.09 34.15
C TYR A 299 16.52 -28.74 34.15
N ASP A 300 17.27 -28.92 35.24
CA ASP A 300 17.55 -30.21 35.86
C ASP A 300 17.63 -30.17 37.39
N GLY A 301 16.94 -31.12 38.04
CA GLY A 301 17.59 -32.12 38.89
C GLY A 301 18.42 -31.72 40.12
N GLY A 302 18.25 -30.53 40.69
CA GLY A 302 18.90 -30.14 41.95
C GLY A 302 17.89 -29.72 43.00
N ALA A 303 17.81 -30.44 44.11
CA ALA A 303 16.95 -30.11 45.25
C ALA A 303 17.15 -28.65 45.69
N VAL A 304 16.12 -27.82 45.54
CA VAL A 304 16.12 -26.44 45.98
C VAL A 304 15.71 -26.41 47.46
N SER A 305 16.70 -26.19 48.32
CA SER A 305 16.49 -25.74 49.69
C SER A 305 15.83 -24.36 49.66
N TYR A 306 14.73 -24.17 50.39
CA TYR A 306 14.17 -22.85 50.62
C TYR A 306 15.08 -22.09 51.60
N GLU A 307 15.92 -21.19 51.09
CA GLU A 307 16.50 -20.12 51.88
C GLU A 307 15.67 -18.86 51.64
N GLU A 308 14.80 -18.52 52.59
CA GLU A 308 14.10 -17.24 52.62
C GLU A 308 15.12 -16.11 52.84
N TYR A 309 15.49 -15.42 51.77
CA TYR A 309 16.21 -14.14 51.87
C TYR A 309 15.21 -13.02 52.20
N ILE A 310 15.18 -12.62 53.47
CA ILE A 310 14.54 -11.38 53.88
C ILE A 310 15.53 -10.24 53.63
N ASP A 311 15.38 -9.53 52.51
CA ASP A 311 16.10 -8.28 52.27
C ASP A 311 15.52 -7.18 53.19
N TYR A 312 16.24 -6.89 54.27
CA TYR A 312 15.97 -5.70 55.08
C TYR A 312 16.51 -4.46 54.35
N VAL A 313 15.63 -3.78 53.60
CA VAL A 313 15.92 -2.45 53.05
C VAL A 313 15.84 -1.44 54.19
N PHE A 314 17.01 -0.96 54.65
CA PHE A 314 17.07 0.11 55.64
C PHE A 314 16.67 1.46 54.99
N PRO A 315 15.83 2.29 55.64
CA PRO A 315 15.28 3.53 55.06
C PRO A 315 16.28 4.60 54.59
N GLU A 316 17.58 4.45 54.83
CA GLU A 316 18.62 5.43 54.47
C GLU A 316 19.32 5.15 53.13
N GLU A 317 19.10 3.99 52.48
CA GLU A 317 19.68 3.71 51.14
C GLU A 317 18.84 4.26 49.97
N LYS A 318 18.25 5.44 50.15
CA LYS A 318 17.76 6.28 49.04
C LYS A 318 18.81 7.33 48.68
N GLN A 319 20.02 6.93 48.31
CA GLN A 319 20.94 7.89 47.69
C GLN A 319 21.84 7.29 46.61
N SER A 320 21.44 7.58 45.36
CA SER A 320 22.21 7.55 44.13
C SER A 320 22.93 6.24 43.77
N MET A 321 22.26 5.42 42.97
CA MET A 321 22.97 4.52 42.06
C MET A 321 23.95 5.34 41.21
N ASN A 322 25.22 4.97 41.33
CA ASN A 322 26.39 5.71 40.88
C ASN A 322 26.46 5.91 39.35
N LEU A 323 25.84 6.99 38.85
CA LEU A 323 26.07 7.54 37.51
C LEU A 323 27.57 7.81 37.23
N LYS A 324 28.36 8.07 38.28
CA LYS A 324 29.80 8.32 38.22
C LYS A 324 30.62 7.09 37.77
N ILE A 325 30.18 5.88 38.11
CA ILE A 325 30.90 4.64 37.75
C ILE A 325 30.70 4.35 36.25
N LEU A 326 29.48 4.60 35.74
CA LEU A 326 29.18 4.50 34.30
C LEU A 326 29.92 5.57 33.48
N GLU A 327 30.01 6.81 33.97
CA GLU A 327 30.82 7.87 33.33
C GLU A 327 32.32 7.54 33.31
N ALA A 328 32.85 6.98 34.39
CA ALA A 328 34.25 6.57 34.48
C ALA A 328 34.56 5.40 33.51
N ALA A 329 33.64 4.43 33.39
CA ALA A 329 33.75 3.34 32.44
C ALA A 329 33.70 3.83 30.98
N PHE A 330 32.86 4.84 30.69
CA PHE A 330 32.76 5.43 29.35
C PHE A 330 34.03 6.21 28.95
N LYS A 331 34.62 6.98 29.89
CA LYS A 331 35.89 7.68 29.67
C LYS A 331 37.08 6.73 29.46
N TRP A 332 37.15 5.63 30.21
CA TRP A 332 38.20 4.62 30.04
C TRP A 332 38.15 3.97 28.65
N LYS A 333 36.94 3.66 28.15
CA LYS A 333 36.75 3.10 26.81
C LYS A 333 37.17 4.07 25.70
N LYS A 334 36.89 5.38 25.86
CA LYS A 334 37.28 6.41 24.89
C LYS A 334 38.79 6.60 24.78
N HIS A 335 39.53 6.47 25.89
CA HIS A 335 41.00 6.55 25.88
C HIS A 335 41.70 5.34 25.25
N ARG A 336 41.11 4.14 25.28
CA ARG A 336 41.68 2.97 24.58
C ARG A 336 41.47 3.01 23.08
N ILE A 337 40.40 3.63 22.60
CA ILE A 337 40.10 3.73 21.17
C ILE A 337 41.00 4.77 20.49
N SER A 338 41.42 5.83 21.21
CA SER A 338 42.34 6.83 20.65
C SER A 338 43.83 6.44 20.72
N SER A 339 44.19 5.34 21.38
CA SER A 339 45.58 4.86 21.45
C SER A 339 45.92 3.79 20.41
N ASP A 340 44.92 3.32 19.66
CA ASP A 340 45.07 2.27 18.63
C ASP A 340 45.02 2.86 17.19
N GLU A 341 44.97 4.19 17.01
CA GLU A 341 44.94 4.87 15.71
C GLU A 341 46.14 5.80 15.41
N ASP A 342 47.23 5.74 16.19
CA ASP A 342 48.52 6.42 15.89
C ASP A 342 49.66 5.43 15.57
#